data_AF-A0AAT9HUD1-F1
#
_entry.id   AF-A0AAT9HUD1-F1
#
_cell.length_a   1.000
_cell.length_b   1.000
_cell.length_c   1.000
_cell.angle_alpha   90.00
_cell.angle_beta   90.00
_cell.angle_gamma   90.00
#
_symmetry.space_group_name_H-M   'P 1'
#
loop_
_entity.id
_entity.type
_entity.pdbx_description
1 polymer ?
#
loop_
_entity_poly.entity_id
_entity_poly.type
_entity_poly.pdbx_seq_one_letter_code
_entity_poly.pdbx_strand_id
1 'polypeptide(L)'
;MTSFDTSPQLNVWRALLALAVVFVMLATTGWTALRHQRHPAPLQASLAAWEHGRLAGQRLPDPQSSPTRLARFFATLTEGQRASLARRYPLAVGNMNGAPVRLRYRANRIALEQAHKIEAARRHDRRLTPSGQQQAGRRMDRLAALMEPGRHILAFNPAGSGRVAEVFGDLGRAERISVVVPGVDTDLLTFQRTQRKYSAPSAWRSPCTPPSGTRPPRPVRP
;
A
#
# COMPACT_ATOMS: atom_id res chain seq x y z
N MET A 1 11.50 2.51 -78.47
CA MET A 1 10.20 2.10 -77.89
C MET A 1 10.37 1.97 -76.38
N THR A 2 9.73 2.91 -75.66
CA THR A 2 9.29 2.92 -74.25
C THR A 2 10.08 2.18 -73.17
N SER A 3 10.89 2.95 -72.44
CA SER A 3 11.31 2.65 -71.06
C SER A 3 10.10 2.76 -70.13
N PHE A 4 9.79 1.71 -69.36
CA PHE A 4 8.82 1.77 -68.28
C PHE A 4 9.53 2.21 -66.99
N ASP A 5 9.52 3.52 -66.74
CA ASP A 5 9.84 4.08 -65.43
C ASP A 5 8.75 3.62 -64.44
N THR A 6 9.02 2.54 -63.71
CA THR A 6 8.14 2.12 -62.61
C THR A 6 8.29 3.14 -61.49
N SER A 7 7.34 4.05 -61.40
CA SER A 7 7.44 5.24 -60.56
C SER A 7 7.56 4.84 -59.08
N PRO A 8 8.68 5.16 -58.38
CA PRO A 8 8.90 4.77 -56.99
C PRO A 8 7.83 5.32 -56.03
N GLN A 9 7.12 6.38 -56.44
CA GLN A 9 6.07 7.02 -55.65
C GLN A 9 4.84 6.13 -55.38
N LEU A 10 4.47 5.23 -56.30
CA LEU A 10 3.29 4.36 -56.14
C LEU A 10 3.51 3.31 -55.04
N ASN A 11 4.73 2.79 -54.90
CA ASN A 11 5.07 1.82 -53.86
C ASN A 11 5.15 2.50 -52.48
N VAL A 12 5.69 3.72 -52.42
CA VAL A 12 5.71 4.53 -51.19
C VAL A 12 4.29 4.84 -50.73
N TRP A 13 3.40 5.23 -51.65
CA TRP A 13 2.02 5.56 -51.32
C TRP A 13 1.23 4.34 -50.81
N ARG A 14 1.44 3.16 -51.44
CA ARG A 14 0.85 1.89 -50.97
C ARG A 14 1.37 1.47 -49.60
N ALA A 15 2.67 1.64 -49.33
CA ALA A 15 3.26 1.32 -48.04
C ALA A 15 2.72 2.23 -46.92
N LEU A 16 2.55 3.53 -47.20
CA LEU A 16 1.96 4.49 -46.26
C LEU A 16 0.49 4.16 -45.95
N LEU A 17 -0.30 3.76 -46.95
CA LEU A 17 -1.68 3.32 -46.74
C LEU A 17 -1.75 2.05 -45.89
N ALA A 18 -0.92 1.06 -46.16
CA ALA A 18 -0.88 -0.17 -45.36
C ALA A 18 -0.50 0.13 -43.89
N LEU A 19 0.46 1.02 -43.66
CA LEU A 19 0.90 1.42 -42.33
C LEU A 19 -0.19 2.23 -41.60
N ALA A 20 -0.93 3.09 -42.31
CA ALA A 20 -2.10 3.78 -41.77
C ALA A 20 -3.21 2.81 -41.35
N VAL A 21 -3.51 1.79 -42.16
CA VAL A 21 -4.49 0.75 -41.81
C VAL A 21 -4.05 -0.06 -40.59
N VAL A 22 -2.77 -0.44 -40.51
CA VAL A 22 -2.20 -1.11 -39.32
C VAL A 22 -2.31 -0.21 -38.09
N PHE A 23 -2.00 1.08 -38.21
CA PHE A 23 -2.12 2.04 -37.11
C PHE A 23 -3.59 2.22 -36.67
N VAL A 24 -4.53 2.28 -37.61
CA VAL A 24 -5.97 2.36 -37.33
C VAL A 24 -6.46 1.06 -36.67
N MET A 25 -6.02 -0.12 -37.12
CA MET A 25 -6.32 -1.39 -36.46
C MET A 25 -5.71 -1.47 -35.06
N LEU A 26 -4.47 -1.03 -34.87
CA LEU A 26 -3.82 -0.97 -33.55
C LEU A 26 -4.50 0.04 -32.62
N ALA A 27 -4.97 1.18 -33.15
CA ALA A 27 -5.69 2.18 -32.38
C ALA A 27 -7.08 1.70 -31.97
N THR A 28 -7.82 1.05 -32.89
CA THR A 28 -9.15 0.49 -32.62
C THR A 28 -9.12 -0.75 -31.71
N THR A 29 -8.14 -1.65 -31.91
CA THR A 29 -7.97 -2.87 -31.09
C THR A 29 -7.28 -2.58 -29.75
N GLY A 30 -6.38 -1.59 -29.71
CA GLY A 30 -5.70 -1.16 -28.49
C GLY A 30 -6.63 -0.51 -27.46
N TRP A 31 -7.76 0.08 -27.89
CA TRP A 31 -8.74 0.72 -27.01
C TRP A 31 -9.73 -0.26 -26.35
N THR A 32 -9.89 -1.48 -26.85
CA THR A 32 -10.80 -2.47 -26.26
C THR A 32 -10.14 -3.29 -25.16
N ALA A 33 -8.84 -3.59 -25.27
CA ALA A 33 -8.10 -4.32 -24.24
C ALA A 33 -7.94 -3.53 -22.91
N LEU A 34 -7.91 -2.19 -22.99
CA LEU A 34 -7.79 -1.29 -21.84
C LEU A 34 -9.11 -1.02 -21.11
N ARG A 35 -10.23 -1.57 -21.58
CA ARG A 35 -11.54 -1.50 -20.89
C ARG A 35 -11.74 -2.60 -19.84
N HIS A 36 -10.66 -3.04 -19.19
CA HIS A 36 -10.81 -3.73 -17.91
C HIS A 36 -11.37 -2.70 -16.92
N GLN A 37 -12.60 -2.95 -16.49
CA GLN A 37 -13.45 -2.07 -15.69
C GLN A 37 -12.64 -1.24 -14.68
N ARG A 38 -12.59 0.08 -14.90
CA ARG A 38 -11.99 1.03 -13.94
C ARG A 38 -12.93 1.16 -12.73
N HIS A 39 -13.04 0.11 -11.93
CA HIS A 39 -13.47 0.30 -10.55
C HIS A 39 -12.48 1.27 -9.91
N PRO A 40 -12.95 2.31 -9.18
CA PRO A 40 -12.05 3.15 -8.43
C PRO A 40 -11.14 2.27 -7.59
N ALA A 41 -9.84 2.55 -7.60
CA ALA A 41 -8.89 1.84 -6.75
C ALA A 41 -9.46 1.79 -5.31
N PRO A 42 -9.40 0.67 -4.58
CA PRO A 42 -10.12 0.50 -3.31
C PRO A 42 -9.94 1.64 -2.30
N LEU A 43 -8.75 2.24 -2.27
CA LEU A 43 -8.48 3.43 -1.47
C LEU A 43 -9.32 4.64 -1.91
N GLN A 44 -9.40 4.92 -3.21
CA GLN A 44 -10.21 6.00 -3.76
C GLN A 44 -11.70 5.79 -3.45
N ALA A 45 -12.20 4.55 -3.56
CA ALA A 45 -13.57 4.23 -3.18
C ALA A 45 -13.82 4.50 -1.69
N SER A 46 -12.89 4.13 -0.81
CA SER A 46 -13.01 4.41 0.63
C SER A 46 -12.94 5.91 0.95
N LEU A 47 -12.14 6.69 0.23
CA LEU A 47 -12.04 8.15 0.39
C LEU A 47 -13.32 8.84 -0.09
N ALA A 48 -13.83 8.46 -1.27
CA ALA A 48 -15.09 8.97 -1.79
C ALA A 48 -16.27 8.63 -0.84
N ALA A 49 -16.29 7.43 -0.27
CA ALA A 49 -17.31 7.06 0.72
C ALA A 49 -17.19 7.87 2.02
N TRP A 50 -15.97 8.24 2.41
CA TRP A 50 -15.72 9.12 3.56
C TRP A 50 -16.21 10.56 3.31
N GLU A 51 -15.96 11.12 2.13
CA GLU A 51 -16.39 12.48 1.75
C GLU A 51 -17.92 12.66 1.84
N HIS A 52 -18.67 11.61 1.52
CA HIS A 52 -20.13 11.58 1.63
C HIS A 52 -20.62 11.08 3.01
N GLY A 53 -19.69 10.70 3.89
CA GLY A 53 -19.97 10.12 5.18
C GLY A 53 -20.51 11.14 6.19
N ARG A 54 -21.33 10.64 7.12
CA ARG A 54 -21.85 11.42 8.23
C ARG A 54 -21.64 10.70 9.55
N LEU A 55 -21.43 11.49 10.60
CA LEU A 55 -21.32 11.02 11.98
C LEU A 55 -22.19 11.91 12.86
N ALA A 56 -23.16 11.32 13.57
CA ALA A 56 -24.13 12.05 14.40
C ALA A 56 -24.81 13.22 13.65
N GLY A 57 -25.20 13.00 12.38
CA GLY A 57 -25.86 14.00 11.54
C GLY A 57 -24.93 15.03 10.87
N GLN A 58 -23.68 15.16 11.33
CA GLN A 58 -22.70 16.08 10.77
C GLN A 58 -21.88 15.43 9.65
N ARG A 59 -21.50 16.20 8.62
CA ARG A 59 -20.60 15.74 7.56
C ARG A 59 -19.20 15.50 8.11
N LEU A 60 -18.53 14.47 7.62
CA LEU A 60 -17.13 14.23 7.93
C LEU A 60 -16.24 15.33 7.32
N PRO A 61 -15.10 15.66 7.95
CA PRO A 61 -14.16 16.63 7.37
C PRO A 61 -13.56 16.10 6.06
N ASP A 62 -13.16 17.01 5.18
CA ASP A 62 -12.43 16.66 3.96
C ASP A 62 -11.19 15.81 4.30
N PRO A 63 -11.04 14.60 3.71
CA PRO A 63 -9.92 13.70 4.00
C PRO A 63 -8.54 14.25 3.61
N GLN A 64 -8.48 15.29 2.77
CA GLN A 64 -7.25 16.01 2.39
C GLN A 64 -6.99 17.26 3.25
N SER A 65 -7.83 17.52 4.27
CA SER A 65 -7.56 18.56 5.26
C SER A 65 -6.22 18.37 5.95
N SER A 66 -5.69 19.46 6.53
CA SER A 66 -4.41 19.40 7.24
C SER A 66 -4.41 18.34 8.35
N PRO A 67 -3.27 17.65 8.60
CA PRO A 67 -3.19 16.62 9.63
C PRO A 67 -3.61 17.12 11.01
N THR A 68 -3.29 18.37 11.36
CA THR A 68 -3.69 18.99 12.63
C THR A 68 -5.21 19.15 12.74
N ARG A 69 -5.90 19.54 11.66
CA ARG A 69 -7.37 19.65 11.66
C ARG A 69 -8.01 18.27 11.84
N LEU A 70 -7.54 17.27 11.10
CA LEU A 70 -8.03 15.90 11.21
C LEU A 70 -7.75 15.31 12.60
N ALA A 71 -6.58 15.57 13.19
CA ALA A 71 -6.25 15.14 14.54
C ALA A 71 -7.19 15.75 15.59
N ARG A 72 -7.51 17.06 15.49
CA ARG A 72 -8.51 17.70 16.36
C ARG A 72 -9.88 17.07 16.19
N PHE A 73 -10.31 16.81 14.96
CA PHE A 73 -11.57 16.11 14.70
C PHE A 73 -11.60 14.73 15.37
N PHE A 74 -10.58 13.89 15.19
CA PHE A 74 -10.56 12.60 15.87
C PHE A 74 -10.53 12.74 17.39
N ALA A 75 -9.86 13.76 17.93
CA ALA A 75 -9.80 14.02 19.37
C ALA A 75 -11.19 14.27 19.98
N THR A 76 -12.13 14.88 19.25
CA THR A 76 -13.50 15.09 19.74
C THR A 76 -14.38 13.84 19.72
N LEU A 77 -13.96 12.78 19.03
CA LEU A 77 -14.73 11.54 18.91
C LEU A 77 -14.52 10.59 20.08
N THR A 78 -15.60 9.91 20.47
CA THR A 78 -15.54 8.78 21.41
C THR A 78 -14.82 7.58 20.79
N GLU A 79 -14.35 6.65 21.62
CA GLU A 79 -13.70 5.43 21.13
C GLU A 79 -14.62 4.60 20.21
N GLY A 80 -15.90 4.48 20.57
CA GLY A 80 -16.90 3.78 19.76
C GLY A 80 -17.11 4.44 18.39
N GLN A 81 -17.13 5.77 18.33
CA GLN A 81 -17.21 6.52 17.08
C GLN A 81 -15.98 6.30 16.21
N ARG A 82 -14.77 6.40 16.78
CA ARG A 82 -13.51 6.12 16.07
C ARG A 82 -13.49 4.69 15.51
N ALA A 83 -13.87 3.70 16.33
CA ALA A 83 -13.96 2.31 15.92
C ALA A 83 -15.00 2.08 14.81
N SER A 84 -16.12 2.80 14.84
CA SER A 84 -17.13 2.77 13.78
C SER A 84 -16.59 3.32 12.45
N LEU A 85 -15.86 4.44 12.50
CA LEU A 85 -15.21 5.01 11.32
C LEU A 85 -14.15 4.08 10.74
N ALA A 86 -13.30 3.48 11.59
CA ALA A 86 -12.28 2.53 11.15
C ALA A 86 -12.89 1.29 10.48
N ARG A 87 -14.08 0.84 10.89
CA ARG A 87 -14.80 -0.28 10.24
C ARG A 87 -15.46 0.13 8.92
N ARG A 88 -16.07 1.32 8.86
CA ARG A 88 -16.79 1.81 7.67
C ARG A 88 -15.87 2.29 6.55
N TYR A 89 -14.74 2.90 6.92
CA TYR A 89 -13.80 3.52 5.99
C TYR A 89 -12.35 3.10 6.28
N PRO A 90 -12.04 1.79 6.26
CA PRO A 90 -10.77 1.28 6.78
C PRO A 90 -9.56 1.80 6.01
N LEU A 91 -9.63 1.84 4.66
CA LEU A 91 -8.54 2.36 3.84
C LEU A 91 -8.38 3.89 3.97
N ALA A 92 -9.47 4.64 4.08
CA ALA A 92 -9.39 6.07 4.32
C ALA A 92 -8.75 6.37 5.69
N VAL A 93 -9.33 5.86 6.77
CA VAL A 93 -8.83 6.11 8.15
C VAL A 93 -7.41 5.58 8.34
N GLY A 94 -7.11 4.39 7.80
CA GLY A 94 -5.81 3.75 7.92
C GLY A 94 -4.66 4.52 7.24
N ASN A 95 -4.96 5.23 6.14
CA ASN A 95 -3.97 6.05 5.42
C ASN A 95 -4.06 7.55 5.77
N MET A 96 -5.00 7.95 6.64
CA MET A 96 -5.26 9.36 6.92
C MET A 96 -4.20 9.98 7.83
N ASN A 97 -3.56 11.04 7.34
CA ASN A 97 -2.67 11.85 8.16
C ASN A 97 -3.49 12.60 9.23
N GLY A 98 -3.02 12.58 10.48
CA GLY A 98 -3.75 13.12 11.62
C GLY A 98 -4.68 12.13 12.33
N ALA A 99 -4.99 10.96 11.75
CA ALA A 99 -5.66 9.90 12.50
C ALA A 99 -4.74 9.34 13.60
N PRO A 100 -5.25 9.04 14.81
CA PRO A 100 -4.44 8.46 15.88
C PRO A 100 -3.75 7.17 15.42
N VAL A 101 -2.48 6.99 15.76
CA VAL A 101 -1.65 5.86 15.28
C VAL A 101 -2.31 4.49 15.54
N ARG A 102 -2.80 4.25 16.76
CA ARG A 102 -3.50 3.01 17.11
C ARG A 102 -4.78 2.79 16.28
N LEU A 103 -5.48 3.88 15.94
CA LEU A 103 -6.66 3.82 15.08
C LEU A 103 -6.29 3.43 13.65
N ARG A 104 -5.17 3.96 13.14
CA ARG A 104 -4.64 3.60 11.81
C ARG A 104 -4.27 2.13 11.73
N TYR A 105 -3.59 1.58 12.75
CA TYR A 105 -3.26 0.15 12.81
C TYR A 105 -4.52 -0.72 12.78
N ARG A 106 -5.53 -0.36 13.57
CA ARG A 106 -6.82 -1.08 13.59
C ARG A 106 -7.54 -1.01 12.25
N ALA A 107 -7.61 0.17 11.64
CA ALA A 107 -8.26 0.37 10.34
C ALA A 107 -7.53 -0.41 9.22
N ASN A 108 -6.21 -0.37 9.20
CA ASN A 108 -5.41 -1.11 8.21
C ASN A 108 -5.48 -2.64 8.41
N ARG A 109 -5.64 -3.13 9.65
CA ARG A 109 -5.89 -4.56 9.89
C ARG A 109 -7.21 -5.00 9.25
N ILE A 110 -8.28 -4.20 9.40
CA ILE A 110 -9.57 -4.44 8.74
C ILE A 110 -9.42 -4.39 7.21
N ALA A 111 -8.68 -3.42 6.68
CA ALA A 111 -8.44 -3.31 5.24
C ALA A 111 -7.66 -4.52 4.68
N LEU A 112 -6.68 -5.04 5.42
CA LEU A 112 -5.94 -6.24 5.06
C LEU A 112 -6.84 -7.47 5.03
N GLU A 113 -7.70 -7.65 6.03
CA GLU A 113 -8.68 -8.74 6.07
C GLU A 113 -9.64 -8.69 4.88
N GLN A 114 -10.13 -7.50 4.54
CA GLN A 114 -11.01 -7.30 3.38
C GLN A 114 -10.29 -7.64 2.07
N ALA A 115 -9.07 -7.14 1.88
CA ALA A 115 -8.27 -7.44 0.70
C ALA A 115 -7.95 -8.94 0.60
N HIS A 116 -7.62 -9.59 1.72
CA HIS A 116 -7.36 -11.02 1.78
C HIS A 116 -8.58 -11.83 1.34
N LYS A 117 -9.79 -11.48 1.83
CA LYS A 117 -11.04 -12.14 1.42
C LYS A 117 -11.32 -11.99 -0.07
N ILE A 118 -11.07 -10.80 -0.64
CA ILE A 118 -11.24 -10.55 -2.08
C ILE A 118 -10.29 -11.44 -2.89
N GLU A 119 -9.00 -11.48 -2.54
CA GLU A 119 -8.03 -12.30 -3.27
C GLU A 119 -8.27 -13.81 -3.07
N ALA A 120 -8.75 -14.23 -1.90
CA ALA A 120 -9.19 -15.61 -1.66
C ALA A 120 -10.37 -16.00 -2.57
N ALA A 121 -11.35 -15.12 -2.75
CA ALA A 121 -12.45 -15.35 -3.69
C ALA A 121 -11.95 -15.43 -5.14
N ARG A 122 -11.06 -14.51 -5.54
CA ARG A 122 -10.47 -14.49 -6.89
C ARG A 122 -9.65 -15.75 -7.19
N ARG A 123 -8.93 -16.30 -6.22
CA ARG A 123 -8.19 -17.56 -6.38
C ARG A 123 -9.08 -18.70 -6.89
N HIS A 124 -10.36 -18.72 -6.49
CA HIS A 124 -11.33 -19.75 -6.86
C HIS A 124 -12.32 -19.30 -7.96
N ASP A 125 -12.13 -18.11 -8.53
CA ASP A 125 -13.01 -17.60 -9.58
C ASP A 125 -12.72 -18.29 -10.91
N ARG A 126 -13.67 -19.11 -11.36
CA ARG A 126 -13.60 -19.87 -12.62
C ARG A 126 -13.60 -18.97 -13.87
N ARG A 127 -13.93 -17.69 -13.73
CA ARG A 127 -13.88 -16.70 -14.82
C ARG A 127 -12.44 -16.22 -15.10
N LEU A 128 -11.51 -16.42 -14.17
CA LEU A 128 -10.11 -16.05 -14.34
C LEU A 128 -9.31 -17.15 -15.04
N THR A 129 -8.27 -16.75 -15.77
CA THR A 129 -7.26 -17.68 -16.29
C THR A 129 -6.52 -18.37 -15.14
N PRO A 130 -5.89 -19.54 -15.39
CA PRO A 130 -5.05 -20.20 -14.39
C PRO A 130 -3.94 -19.29 -13.83
N SER A 131 -3.32 -18.46 -14.68
CA SER A 131 -2.32 -17.47 -14.24
C SER A 131 -2.91 -16.41 -13.32
N GLY A 132 -4.14 -15.95 -13.60
CA GLY A 132 -4.86 -14.99 -12.76
C GLY A 132 -5.22 -15.57 -11.38
N GLN A 133 -5.66 -16.82 -11.32
CA GLN A 133 -5.92 -17.53 -10.07
C GLN A 133 -4.64 -17.75 -9.24
N GLN A 134 -3.53 -18.13 -9.90
CA GLN A 134 -2.22 -18.24 -9.24
C GLN A 134 -1.74 -16.89 -8.70
N GLN A 135 -1.92 -15.81 -9.46
CA GLN A 135 -1.57 -14.46 -9.01
C GLN A 135 -2.39 -14.05 -7.78
N ALA A 136 -3.70 -14.32 -7.79
CA ALA A 136 -4.58 -14.08 -6.65
C ALA A 136 -4.13 -14.89 -5.41
N GLY A 137 -3.79 -16.17 -5.58
CA GLY A 137 -3.21 -16.99 -4.51
C GLY A 137 -1.94 -16.38 -3.92
N ARG A 138 -0.99 -15.98 -4.77
CA ARG A 138 0.26 -15.32 -4.30
C ARG A 138 -0.01 -13.99 -3.59
N ARG A 139 -1.04 -13.23 -3.96
CA ARG A 139 -1.41 -12.00 -3.24
C ARG A 139 -2.04 -12.32 -1.90
N MET A 140 -2.94 -13.30 -1.86
CA MET A 140 -3.58 -13.80 -0.65
C MET A 140 -2.55 -14.23 0.39
N ASP A 141 -1.56 -15.05 0.02
CA ASP A 141 -0.51 -15.53 0.93
C ASP A 141 0.30 -14.37 1.55
N ARG A 142 0.58 -13.33 0.76
CA ARG A 142 1.32 -12.15 1.27
C ARG A 142 0.47 -11.26 2.18
N LEU A 143 -0.82 -11.12 1.87
CA LEU A 143 -1.74 -10.43 2.77
C LEU A 143 -1.86 -11.19 4.10
N ALA A 144 -1.87 -12.52 4.08
CA ALA A 144 -1.86 -13.34 5.28
C ALA A 144 -0.58 -13.11 6.12
N ALA A 145 0.59 -13.02 5.49
CA ALA A 145 1.83 -12.69 6.20
C ALA A 145 1.78 -11.30 6.87
N LEU A 146 1.22 -10.28 6.21
CA LEU A 146 1.01 -8.95 6.81
C LEU A 146 0.00 -8.97 7.96
N MET A 147 -0.87 -9.98 8.01
CA MET A 147 -1.88 -10.18 9.04
C MET A 147 -1.36 -10.85 10.31
N GLU A 148 -0.11 -11.32 10.33
CA GLU A 148 0.48 -11.95 11.51
C GLU A 148 0.34 -11.06 12.77
N PRO A 149 0.12 -11.68 13.94
CA PRO A 149 0.06 -10.96 15.21
C PRO A 149 1.33 -10.14 15.46
N GLY A 150 1.19 -8.99 16.12
CA GLY A 150 2.32 -8.11 16.46
C GLY A 150 2.79 -7.19 15.34
N ARG A 151 2.30 -7.36 14.09
CA ARG A 151 2.61 -6.45 12.98
C ARG A 151 1.75 -5.18 13.05
N HIS A 152 2.40 -4.03 13.01
CA HIS A 152 1.75 -2.71 13.02
C HIS A 152 1.81 -2.06 11.65
N ILE A 153 0.67 -2.01 10.96
CA ILE A 153 0.59 -1.48 9.59
C ILE A 153 0.07 -0.04 9.63
N LEU A 154 0.96 0.92 9.32
CA LEU A 154 0.68 2.36 9.37
C LEU A 154 -0.03 2.86 8.12
N ALA A 155 0.28 2.30 6.95
CA ALA A 155 -0.35 2.64 5.68
C ALA A 155 -0.47 1.38 4.81
N PHE A 156 -1.56 1.30 4.04
CA PHE A 156 -1.84 0.15 3.19
C PHE A 156 -2.69 0.56 1.98
N ASN A 157 -2.26 0.15 0.79
CA ASN A 157 -3.03 0.28 -0.43
C ASN A 157 -2.96 -1.03 -1.23
N PRO A 158 -4.07 -1.77 -1.39
CA PRO A 158 -4.08 -3.04 -2.11
C PRO A 158 -4.06 -2.90 -3.64
N ALA A 159 -4.19 -1.68 -4.18
CA ALA A 159 -4.26 -1.46 -5.61
C ALA A 159 -2.92 -1.71 -6.33
N GLY A 160 -2.99 -2.16 -7.59
CA GLY A 160 -1.81 -2.39 -8.41
C GLY A 160 -0.87 -3.42 -7.79
N SER A 161 0.43 -3.15 -7.76
CA SER A 161 1.41 -4.00 -7.09
C SER A 161 1.30 -4.00 -5.56
N GLY A 162 0.52 -3.08 -5.00
CA GLY A 162 0.28 -2.93 -3.58
C GLY A 162 1.38 -2.14 -2.86
N ARG A 163 0.99 -1.33 -1.88
CA ARG A 163 1.89 -0.53 -1.04
C ARG A 163 1.58 -0.76 0.43
N VAL A 164 2.61 -0.85 1.25
CA VAL A 164 2.49 -1.05 2.69
C VAL A 164 3.59 -0.30 3.43
N ALA A 165 3.25 0.27 4.58
CA ALA A 165 4.22 0.79 5.54
C ALA A 165 3.99 0.08 6.88
N GLU A 166 5.01 -0.65 7.33
CA GLU A 166 5.02 -1.33 8.62
C GLU A 166 5.88 -0.55 9.62
N VAL A 167 5.45 -0.55 10.87
CA VAL A 167 6.16 0.06 11.98
C VAL A 167 6.71 -1.03 12.87
N PHE A 168 8.01 -0.93 13.15
CA PHE A 168 8.69 -1.72 14.17
C PHE A 168 8.86 -0.85 15.43
N GLY A 169 8.31 -1.29 16.57
CA GLY A 169 8.30 -0.53 17.83
C GLY A 169 7.01 0.29 18.08
N ASP A 170 7.12 1.32 18.94
CA ASP A 170 6.00 2.21 19.32
C ASP A 170 6.18 3.62 18.72
N LEU A 171 5.58 3.85 17.55
CA LEU A 171 5.62 5.15 16.87
C LEU A 171 5.05 6.30 17.72
N GLY A 172 4.15 6.02 18.67
CA GLY A 172 3.55 7.06 19.52
C GLY A 172 4.47 7.56 20.64
N ARG A 173 5.55 6.81 20.95
CA ARG A 173 6.54 7.14 21.98
C ARG A 173 7.97 7.21 21.45
N ALA A 174 8.17 6.97 20.16
CA ALA A 174 9.49 6.96 19.56
C ALA A 174 10.12 8.35 19.62
N GLU A 175 11.30 8.44 20.23
CA GLU A 175 12.12 9.67 20.21
C GLU A 175 12.88 9.83 18.89
N ARG A 176 13.14 8.72 18.19
CA ARG A 176 13.86 8.68 16.92
C ARG A 176 13.13 7.77 15.95
N ILE A 177 12.96 8.26 14.72
CA ILE A 177 12.30 7.54 13.64
C ILE A 177 13.29 7.41 12.50
N SER A 178 13.51 6.18 12.03
CA SER A 178 14.23 5.89 10.80
C SER A 178 13.26 5.31 9.79
N VAL A 179 13.36 5.74 8.54
CA VAL A 179 12.51 5.26 7.45
C VAL A 179 13.39 4.50 6.47
N VAL A 180 13.08 3.22 6.27
CA VAL A 180 13.71 2.40 5.26
C VAL A 180 12.72 2.23 4.11
N VAL A 181 13.08 2.77 2.95
CA VAL A 181 12.36 2.51 1.69
C VAL A 181 13.15 1.45 0.96
N PRO A 182 12.64 0.21 0.86
CA PRO A 182 13.33 -0.83 0.12
C PRO A 182 13.40 -0.40 -1.37
N GLY A 183 14.53 -0.70 -2.03
CA GLY A 183 14.82 -0.21 -3.38
C GLY A 183 13.77 -0.60 -4.43
N VAL A 184 13.87 0.02 -5.61
CA VAL A 184 13.04 -0.31 -6.78
C VAL A 184 13.10 -1.83 -7.06
N ASP A 185 11.95 -2.43 -7.36
CA ASP A 185 11.62 -3.88 -7.38
C ASP A 185 11.05 -4.49 -6.08
N THR A 186 10.85 -3.69 -5.03
CA THR A 186 10.15 -4.15 -3.81
C THR A 186 8.65 -3.86 -3.88
N ASP A 187 7.94 -4.65 -4.67
CA ASP A 187 6.47 -4.66 -4.64
C ASP A 187 5.95 -5.38 -3.38
N LEU A 188 4.64 -5.30 -3.11
CA LEU A 188 3.98 -6.20 -2.14
C LEU A 188 4.33 -7.66 -2.48
N LEU A 189 4.70 -7.94 -3.74
CA LEU A 189 5.22 -9.21 -4.23
C LEU A 189 6.62 -9.62 -3.69
N THR A 190 7.44 -8.69 -3.20
CA THR A 190 8.85 -8.92 -2.81
C THR A 190 9.14 -8.54 -1.35
N PHE A 191 8.13 -8.08 -0.60
CA PHE A 191 8.27 -7.49 0.74
C PHE A 191 8.88 -8.41 1.83
N GLN A 192 8.97 -9.73 1.60
CA GLN A 192 9.76 -10.63 2.44
C GLN A 192 10.47 -11.67 1.56
N ARG A 193 11.75 -11.41 1.27
CA ARG A 193 12.70 -12.46 0.90
C ARG A 193 13.64 -12.70 2.07
N THR A 194 13.42 -13.83 2.71
CA THR A 194 14.36 -14.54 3.59
C THR A 194 15.79 -14.44 3.06
N GLN A 195 16.69 -13.91 3.88
CA GLN A 195 18.13 -14.18 3.92
C GLN A 195 18.86 -14.23 2.55
N ARG A 196 19.45 -13.11 2.10
CA ARG A 196 20.57 -13.14 1.15
C ARG A 196 21.84 -12.56 1.76
N LYS A 197 22.76 -13.48 2.06
CA LYS A 197 24.24 -13.55 2.03
C LYS A 197 25.17 -12.32 2.13
N TYR A 198 24.69 -11.08 2.21
CA TYR A 198 25.51 -9.92 2.57
C TYR A 198 24.70 -8.95 3.42
N SER A 199 24.37 -9.37 4.64
CA SER A 199 23.88 -8.47 5.69
C SER A 199 24.85 -8.53 6.85
N ALA A 200 25.22 -7.36 7.36
CA ALA A 200 26.10 -7.14 8.50
C ALA A 200 25.75 -8.07 9.68
N PRO A 201 26.75 -8.56 10.44
CA PRO A 201 26.52 -9.54 11.47
C PRO A 201 25.60 -8.98 12.54
N SER A 202 24.44 -9.62 12.73
CA SER A 202 23.57 -9.40 13.88
C SER A 202 24.21 -10.03 15.11
N ALA A 203 25.17 -9.31 15.71
CA ALA A 203 25.67 -9.57 17.05
C ALA A 203 25.33 -8.36 17.92
N TRP A 204 24.12 -8.36 18.49
CA TRP A 204 23.88 -7.65 19.74
C TRP A 204 22.74 -8.35 20.50
N ARG A 205 23.13 -9.37 21.25
CA ARG A 205 22.29 -9.98 22.27
C ARG A 205 23.14 -10.15 23.52
N SER A 206 23.28 -9.05 24.26
CA SER A 206 23.56 -9.03 25.70
C SER A 206 23.10 -7.68 26.26
N PRO A 207 22.31 -7.66 27.35
CA PRO A 207 22.08 -6.43 28.10
C PRO A 207 23.37 -5.99 28.79
N CYS A 208 23.77 -4.73 28.59
CA CYS A 208 24.79 -4.09 29.40
C CYS A 208 24.23 -3.89 30.81
N THR A 209 24.63 -4.76 31.75
CA THR A 209 24.50 -4.53 33.18
C THR A 209 25.55 -3.49 33.59
N PRO A 210 25.18 -2.37 34.24
CA PRO A 210 26.16 -1.41 34.75
C PRO A 210 26.94 -2.02 35.93
N PRO A 211 28.25 -1.74 36.08
CA PRO A 211 29.03 -2.21 37.21
C PRO A 211 28.60 -1.48 38.50
N SER A 212 28.12 -2.26 39.46
CA SER A 212 27.94 -1.84 40.85
C SER A 212 29.30 -1.67 41.54
N GLY A 213 29.64 -0.46 41.98
CA GLY A 213 30.75 -0.30 42.91
C GLY A 213 31.35 1.11 42.99
N THR A 214 30.80 1.96 43.85
CA THR A 214 31.58 3.04 44.48
C THR A 214 31.31 3.06 45.97
N ARG A 215 32.35 2.69 46.71
CA ARG A 215 32.49 2.62 48.17
C ARG A 215 32.43 4.04 48.77
N PRO A 216 31.78 4.28 49.92
CA PRO A 216 31.81 5.61 50.55
C PRO A 216 33.18 5.90 51.19
N PRO A 217 33.61 7.18 51.25
CA PRO A 217 34.89 7.56 51.84
C PRO A 217 34.89 7.45 53.37
N ARG A 218 36.01 6.99 53.94
CA ARG A 218 36.26 6.97 55.39
C ARG A 218 36.53 8.38 55.92
N PRO A 219 36.09 8.73 57.13
CA PRO A 219 36.45 10.00 57.76
C PRO A 219 37.89 9.94 58.29
N VAL A 220 38.66 10.99 57.99
CA VAL A 220 39.92 11.32 58.67
C VAL A 220 39.56 12.17 59.88
N ARG A 221 40.01 11.77 61.07
CA ARG A 221 40.13 12.66 62.23
C ARG A 221 41.59 12.65 62.69
N PRO A 222 42.09 13.76 63.26
CA PRO A 222 43.49 13.94 63.61
C PRO A 222 43.97 12.97 64.69
#